data_AF-A0A1L3MMA5-F1
#
_entry.id   AF-A0A1L3MMA5-F1
#
_cell.length_a   1.000
_cell.length_b   1.000
_cell.length_c   1.000
_cell.angle_alpha   90.00
_cell.angle_beta   90.00
_cell.angle_gamma   90.00
#
_symmetry.space_group_name_H-M   'P 1'
#
loop_
_entity.id
_entity.type
_entity.pdbx_description
1 polymer ?
#
loop_
_entity_poly.entity_id
_entity_poly.type
_entity_poly.pdbx_seq_one_letter_code
_entity_poly.pdbx_strand_id
1 'polypeptide(L)' 'MIKEASVMRVECPACGYRLLDKGNKASGPVQTKCGRCKRVWEVELATGEFKQVNGKPITRRKGDNDSP' A
#
# COMPACT_ATOMS: atom_id res chain seq x y z
N MET A 1 28.43 10.47 -9.86
CA MET A 1 26.98 10.78 -9.82
C MET A 1 26.31 9.74 -8.94
N ILE A 2 26.01 10.11 -7.69
CA ILE A 2 25.22 9.25 -6.80
C ILE A 2 23.79 9.42 -7.30
N LYS A 3 23.25 8.42 -8.00
CA LYS A 3 21.82 8.41 -8.37
C LYS A 3 21.06 8.41 -7.05
N GLU A 4 20.45 9.55 -6.71
CA GLU A 4 19.49 9.63 -5.61
C GLU A 4 18.49 8.50 -5.83
N ALA A 5 18.52 7.51 -4.94
CA ALA A 5 17.53 6.46 -4.95
C ALA A 5 16.21 7.14 -4.61
N SER A 6 15.36 7.37 -5.61
CA SER A 6 14.02 7.86 -5.40
C SER A 6 13.25 6.78 -4.64
N VAL A 7 13.14 6.98 -3.33
CA VAL A 7 12.42 6.10 -2.43
C VAL A 7 10.97 6.56 -2.39
N MET A 8 10.05 5.68 -2.79
CA MET A 8 8.61 5.91 -2.71
C MET A 8 8.07 5.35 -1.40
N ARG A 9 7.34 6.18 -0.66
CA ARG A 9 6.66 5.75 0.56
C ARG A 9 5.37 5.03 0.22
N VAL A 10 5.20 3.83 0.77
CA VAL A 10 3.99 3.02 0.62
C VAL A 10 3.15 3.14 1.89
N GLU A 11 1.91 3.58 1.74
CA GLU A 11 0.99 3.83 2.85
C GLU A 11 -0.13 2.80 2.89
N CYS A 12 -0.69 2.59 4.08
CA CYS A 12 -1.76 1.63 4.29
C CYS A 12 -3.07 2.17 3.71
N PRO A 13 -3.70 1.50 2.73
CA PRO A 13 -4.90 2.00 2.06
C PRO A 13 -6.09 2.17 3.02
N ALA A 14 -6.08 1.47 4.15
CA ALA A 14 -7.15 1.53 5.13
C ALA A 14 -7.00 2.60 6.22
N CYS A 15 -5.81 3.16 6.45
CA CYS A 15 -5.59 4.10 7.56
C CYS A 15 -4.51 5.16 7.33
N GLY A 16 -3.90 5.19 6.14
CA GLY A 16 -2.82 6.12 5.77
C GLY A 16 -1.50 5.90 6.51
N TYR A 17 -1.39 4.89 7.38
CA TYR A 17 -0.14 4.65 8.12
C TYR A 17 0.96 4.09 7.21
N ARG A 18 2.21 4.51 7.39
CA ARG A 18 3.37 4.01 6.62
C ARG A 18 3.50 2.49 6.76
N LEU A 19 3.56 1.78 5.64
CA LEU A 19 3.80 0.35 5.60
C LEU A 19 5.28 0.05 5.38
N LEU A 20 5.85 0.61 4.31
CA LEU A 20 7.25 0.42 3.94
C LEU A 20 7.67 1.52 2.97
N ASP A 21 8.94 1.53 2.63
CA ASP A 21 9.49 2.37 1.58
C ASP A 21 10.07 1.49 0.49
N LYS A 22 9.75 1.79 -0.77
CA LYS A 22 10.23 1.03 -1.92
C LYS A 22 11.21 1.86 -2.74
N GLY A 23 12.30 1.26 -3.15
CA GLY A 23 13.20 1.86 -4.14
C GLY A 23 12.59 1.82 -5.54
N ASN A 24 13.05 2.69 -6.44
CA ASN A 24 12.50 2.81 -7.80
C ASN A 24 12.61 1.54 -8.67
N LYS A 25 13.47 0.59 -8.29
CA LYS A 25 13.66 -0.68 -8.99
C LYS A 25 13.05 -1.87 -8.24
N ALA A 26 12.28 -1.62 -7.18
CA ALA A 26 11.66 -2.69 -6.42
C ALA A 26 10.46 -3.26 -7.19
N SER A 27 10.41 -4.59 -7.30
CA SER A 27 9.39 -5.33 -8.04
C SER A 27 9.01 -6.60 -7.29
N GLY A 28 7.80 -7.09 -7.54
CA GLY A 28 7.29 -8.33 -6.98
C GLY A 28 6.37 -8.10 -5.78
N PRO A 29 5.59 -9.14 -5.42
CA PRO A 29 4.65 -9.07 -4.32
C PRO A 29 5.40 -9.14 -2.98
N VAL A 30 5.09 -8.20 -2.09
CA VAL A 30 5.58 -8.22 -0.71
C VAL A 30 4.42 -8.20 0.26
N GLN A 31 4.49 -9.05 1.28
CA GLN A 31 3.52 -9.04 2.35
C GLN A 31 4.00 -8.14 3.50
N THR A 32 3.18 -7.17 3.89
CA THR A 32 3.47 -6.25 4.98
C THR A 32 2.28 -6.09 5.92
N LYS A 33 2.57 -5.99 7.22
CA LYS A 33 1.57 -5.78 8.27
C LYS A 33 1.55 -4.32 8.67
N CYS A 34 0.37 -3.70 8.63
CA CYS A 34 0.19 -2.35 9.14
C CYS A 34 0.40 -2.32 10.67
N GLY A 35 1.36 -1.54 11.14
CA GLY A 35 1.62 -1.35 12.57
C GLY A 35 0.43 -0.75 13.33
N ARG A 36 -0.39 0.08 12.65
CA ARG A 36 -1.53 0.80 13.25
C ARG A 36 -2.83 -0.02 13.24
N CYS A 37 -3.34 -0.36 12.06
CA CYS A 37 -4.63 -1.06 11.95
C CYS A 37 -4.50 -2.60 11.96
N LYS A 38 -3.28 -3.13 12.09
CA LYS A 38 -2.93 -4.56 12.18
C LYS A 38 -3.39 -5.43 10.99
N ARG A 39 -3.85 -4.82 9.89
CA ARG A 39 -4.19 -5.50 8.63
C ARG A 39 -2.92 -5.94 7.90
N VAL A 40 -3.01 -7.02 7.14
CA VAL A 40 -1.92 -7.55 6.33
C VAL A 40 -2.25 -7.31 4.86
N TRP A 41 -1.31 -6.68 4.17
CA TRP A 41 -1.39 -6.30 2.77
C TRP A 41 -0.34 -7.06 1.97
N GLU A 42 -0.74 -7.61 0.84
CA GLU A 42 0.17 -7.99 -0.24
C GLU A 42 0.22 -6.79 -1.19
N VAL A 43 1.43 -6.26 -1.41
CA VAL A 43 1.68 -5.08 -2.23
C VAL A 43 2.55 -5.50 -3.40
N GLU A 44 2.06 -5.34 -4.63
CA GLU A 44 2.91 -5.48 -5.80
C GLU A 44 3.75 -4.22 -5.95
N LEU A 45 5.07 -4.33 -5.76
CA LEU A 45 5.95 -3.17 -5.73
C LEU A 45 6.10 -2.51 -7.10
N ALA A 46 5.91 -3.25 -8.20
CA ALA A 46 5.97 -2.72 -9.55
C ALA A 46 4.76 -1.82 -9.87
N THR A 47 3.54 -2.30 -9.60
CA THR A 47 2.29 -1.58 -9.93
C THR A 47 1.77 -0.72 -8.79
N GLY A 48 2.15 -1.02 -7.55
CA GLY A 48 1.58 -0.41 -6.35
C GLY A 48 0.20 -0.95 -5.99
N GLU A 49 -0.22 -2.08 -6.57
CA GLU A 49 -1.50 -2.70 -6.25
C GLU A 49 -1.50 -3.32 -4.85
N PHE A 50 -2.63 -3.21 -4.16
CA PHE A 50 -2.83 -3.72 -2.81
C PHE A 50 -3.90 -4.80 -2.79
N LYS A 51 -3.56 -5.94 -2.20
CA LYS A 51 -4.50 -7.01 -1.88
C LYS A 51 -4.53 -7.23 -0.38
N GLN A 52 -5.74 -7.19 0.21
CA GLN A 52 -5.88 -7.51 1.62
C GLN A 52 -5.75 -9.02 1.81
N VAL A 53 -4.74 -9.45 2.57
CA VAL A 53 -4.54 -10.87 2.89
C VAL A 53 -5.19 -11.23 4.23
N ASN A 54 -5.15 -10.32 5.20
CA ASN A 54 -5.70 -10.58 6.53
C ASN A 54 -6.13 -9.29 7.26
N GLY A 55 -6.99 -9.44 8.26
CA GLY A 55 -7.50 -8.39 9.13
C GLY A 55 -8.93 -7.97 8.77
N LYS A 56 -9.46 -6.98 9.52
CA LYS A 56 -10.83 -6.50 9.33
C LYS A 56 -11.04 -6.01 7.89
N PRO A 57 -12.13 -6.39 7.20
CA PRO A 57 -12.40 -5.91 5.85
C PRO A 57 -12.37 -4.37 5.82
N ILE A 58 -11.85 -3.80 4.74
CA ILE A 58 -12.06 -2.37 4.49
C ILE A 58 -13.56 -2.21 4.22
N THR A 59 -14.26 -1.58 5.17
CA THR A 59 -15.58 -1.04 4.89
C THR A 59 -15.37 0.11 3.91
N ARG A 60 -15.44 -0.18 2.61
CA ARG A 60 -15.55 0.86 1.59
C ARG A 60 -16.78 1.67 1.99
N ARG A 61 -16.61 2.91 2.44
CA ARG A 61 -17.74 3.83 2.49
C ARG A 61 -18.15 3.99 1.04
N LYS A 62 -19.30 3.42 0.68
CA LYS A 62 -19.98 3.64 -0.60
C LYS A 62 -20.13 5.16 -0.73
N GLY A 63 -19.33 5.77 -1.58
CA GLY A 63 -19.17 7.21 -1.63
C GLY A 63 -18.14 7.62 -2.67
N ASP A 64 -18.19 7.02 -3.85
CA ASP A 64 -17.76 7.70 -5.06
C ASP A 64 -19.05 8.03 -5.81
N ASN A 65 -19.28 9.34 -5.95
CA ASN A 65 -20.39 9.90 -6.70
C ASN A 65 -20.19 9.53 -8.16
N ASP A 66 -21.01 8.60 -8.66
CA ASP A 66 -21.37 8.61 -10.08
C ASP A 66 -22.37 9.76 -10.24
N SER A 67 -21.87 10.93 -10.60
CA SER A 67 -22.69 12.06 -11.07
C SER A 67 -22.53 12.14 -12.59
N PRO A 68 -23.57 11.84 -13.37
CA PRO A 68 -23.83 12.57 -14.61
C PRO A 68 -24.45 13.95 -14.31
#